data_AF-A0A7S0WM69-F1
#
_entry.id   AF-A0A7S0WM69-F1
#
_cell.length_a   1.000
_cell.length_b   1.000
_cell.length_c   1.000
_cell.angle_alpha   90.00
_cell.angle_beta   90.00
_cell.angle_gamma   90.00
#
_symmetry.space_group_name_H-M   'P 1'
#
loop_
_entity.id
_entity.type
_entity.pdbx_description
1 polymer ?
#
loop_
_entity_poly.entity_id
_entity_poly.type
_entity_poly.pdbx_seq_one_letter_code
_entity_poly.pdbx_strand_id
1 'polypeptide(L)'
;LGSAITGALRKLNAHVVVDDTLLDECLKDVCNALLRSDVSVPAVVTLKKNIKKEVDLENMPDGMNAKKVLERAVFKELTRLLSASGEGAASASYAPKKGKPNVVMFVGLQGAGKTTTCAKFA
;
A
#
# COMPACT_ATOMS: atom_id res chain seq x y z
N LEU A 1 -12.14 -3.92 1.55
CA LEU A 1 -10.67 -4.02 1.51
C LEU A 1 -10.05 -4.30 2.89
N GLY A 2 -10.22 -3.41 3.88
CA GLY A 2 -9.55 -3.55 5.19
C GLY A 2 -9.79 -4.88 5.90
N SER A 3 -11.05 -5.33 5.99
CA SER A 3 -11.40 -6.63 6.59
C SER A 3 -10.74 -7.83 5.90
N ALA A 4 -10.60 -7.79 4.58
CA ALA A 4 -10.00 -8.87 3.79
C ALA A 4 -8.48 -8.97 4.02
N ILE A 5 -7.78 -7.82 4.05
CA ILE A 5 -6.34 -7.76 4.32
C ILE A 5 -6.05 -8.19 5.77
N THR A 6 -6.81 -7.65 6.74
CA THR A 6 -6.66 -8.04 8.15
C THR A 6 -6.96 -9.53 8.34
N GLY A 7 -7.94 -10.08 7.62
CA GLY A 7 -8.25 -11.51 7.62
C GLY A 7 -7.08 -12.36 7.11
N ALA A 8 -6.46 -11.98 6.00
CA ALA A 8 -5.30 -12.69 5.44
C ALA A 8 -4.09 -12.66 6.39
N LEU A 9 -3.78 -11.50 6.97
CA LEU A 9 -2.69 -11.37 7.95
C LEU A 9 -2.96 -12.15 9.25
N ARG A 10 -4.22 -12.21 9.68
CA ARG A 10 -4.60 -12.99 10.87
C ARG A 10 -4.44 -14.50 10.64
N LYS A 11 -4.78 -15.01 9.45
CA LYS A 11 -4.51 -16.41 9.07
C LYS A 11 -3.02 -16.70 9.16
N LEU A 12 -2.20 -15.82 8.60
CA LEU A 12 -0.75 -15.96 8.62
C LEU A 12 -0.17 -15.98 10.04
N ASN A 13 -0.70 -15.15 10.94
CA ASN A 13 -0.27 -15.13 12.34
C ASN A 13 -0.67 -16.37 13.13
N ALA A 14 -1.78 -17.02 12.77
CA ALA A 14 -2.30 -18.20 13.46
C ALA A 14 -1.44 -19.47 13.24
N HIS A 15 -0.75 -19.58 12.10
CA HIS A 15 0.12 -20.74 11.80
C HIS A 15 1.47 -20.62 12.49
N VAL A 16 1.98 -21.69 13.10
CA VAL A 16 3.24 -21.67 13.88
C VAL A 16 4.48 -21.57 12.96
N VAL A 17 4.41 -22.18 11.79
CA VAL A 17 5.47 -22.17 10.76
C VAL A 17 4.92 -21.47 9.51
N VAL A 18 5.76 -20.66 8.86
CA VAL A 18 5.41 -19.96 7.62
C VAL A 18 6.00 -20.75 6.47
N ASP A 19 5.13 -21.41 5.70
CA ASP A 19 5.50 -22.11 4.47
C ASP A 19 5.31 -21.21 3.25
N ASP A 20 6.06 -21.47 2.18
CA ASP A 20 5.93 -20.76 0.89
C ASP A 20 4.53 -20.88 0.29
N THR A 21 3.86 -22.01 0.50
CA THR A 21 2.49 -22.25 0.06
C THR A 21 1.50 -21.31 0.75
N LEU A 22 1.62 -21.17 2.08
CA LEU A 22 0.79 -20.28 2.89
C LEU A 22 1.04 -18.81 2.54
N LEU A 23 2.29 -18.44 2.27
CA LEU A 23 2.66 -17.12 1.79
C LEU A 23 1.97 -16.81 0.45
N ASP A 24 2.02 -17.74 -0.51
CA ASP A 24 1.42 -17.55 -1.83
C ASP A 24 -0.11 -17.47 -1.77
N GLU A 25 -0.76 -18.24 -0.88
CA GLU A 25 -2.19 -18.15 -0.61
C GLU A 25 -2.58 -16.80 0.00
N CYS A 26 -1.85 -16.34 1.02
CA CYS A 26 -2.10 -15.04 1.64
C CYS A 26 -1.92 -13.89 0.64
N LEU A 27 -0.89 -13.94 -0.20
CA LEU A 27 -0.67 -12.95 -1.26
C LEU A 27 -1.78 -12.99 -2.31
N LYS A 28 -2.30 -14.16 -2.67
CA LYS A 28 -3.47 -14.27 -3.57
C LYS A 28 -4.71 -13.64 -2.96
N ASP A 29 -5.00 -13.88 -1.68
CA ASP A 29 -6.13 -13.29 -0.97
C ASP A 29 -6.04 -11.74 -0.95
N VAL A 30 -4.86 -11.20 -0.66
CA VAL A 30 -4.59 -9.75 -0.66
C VAL A 30 -4.71 -9.16 -2.07
N CYS A 31 -4.10 -9.79 -3.09
CA CYS A 31 -4.21 -9.34 -4.47
C CYS A 31 -5.65 -9.35 -4.97
N ASN A 32 -6.42 -10.41 -4.69
CA ASN A 32 -7.84 -10.47 -5.05
C ASN A 32 -8.64 -9.36 -4.37
N ALA A 33 -8.34 -9.04 -3.11
CA ALA A 33 -8.97 -7.94 -2.40
C ALA A 33 -8.65 -6.58 -3.03
N LEU A 34 -7.41 -6.36 -3.46
CA LEU A 34 -6.98 -5.14 -4.16
C LEU A 34 -7.64 -5.00 -5.54
N LEU A 35 -7.73 -6.09 -6.30
CA LEU A 35 -8.40 -6.11 -7.60
C LEU A 35 -9.90 -5.81 -7.49
N ARG A 36 -10.57 -6.31 -6.44
CA ARG A 36 -11.97 -5.98 -6.14
C ARG A 36 -12.19 -4.53 -5.70
N SER A 37 -11.12 -3.82 -5.37
CA SER A 37 -11.16 -2.44 -4.88
C SER A 37 -10.71 -1.43 -5.93
N ASP A 38 -10.81 -1.79 -7.22
CA ASP A 38 -10.45 -0.94 -8.38
C ASP A 38 -8.99 -0.44 -8.40
N VAL A 39 -8.08 -1.19 -7.78
CA VAL A 39 -6.63 -0.93 -7.90
C VAL A 39 -6.12 -1.42 -9.25
N SER A 40 -5.20 -0.69 -9.88
CA SER A 40 -4.67 -1.05 -11.19
C SER A 40 -3.97 -2.41 -11.18
N VAL A 41 -4.33 -3.27 -12.15
CA VAL A 41 -3.74 -4.61 -12.29
C VAL A 41 -2.20 -4.58 -12.36
N PRO A 42 -1.56 -3.66 -13.11
CA PRO A 42 -0.09 -3.60 -13.16
C PRO A 42 0.54 -3.27 -11.80
N ALA A 43 -0.10 -2.44 -10.97
CA ALA A 43 0.39 -2.12 -9.64
C ALA A 43 0.32 -3.35 -8.71
N VAL A 44 -0.78 -4.12 -8.77
CA VAL A 44 -0.95 -5.34 -7.97
C VAL A 44 0.07 -6.42 -8.37
N VAL A 45 0.33 -6.60 -9.67
CA VAL A 45 1.35 -7.54 -10.16
C VAL A 45 2.75 -7.14 -9.68
N THR A 46 3.07 -5.85 -9.75
CA THR A 46 4.35 -5.31 -9.26
C THR A 46 4.51 -5.53 -7.77
N LEU A 47 3.47 -5.25 -6.97
CA LEU A 47 3.45 -5.48 -5.52
C LEU A 47 3.73 -6.95 -5.19
N LYS A 48 3.05 -7.88 -5.86
CA LYS A 48 3.27 -9.32 -5.62
C LYS A 48 4.71 -9.73 -5.90
N LYS A 49 5.28 -9.24 -7.01
CA LYS A 49 6.67 -9.54 -7.41
C LYS A 49 7.68 -9.00 -6.39
N ASN A 50 7.43 -7.82 -5.83
CA ASN A 50 8.35 -7.20 -4.88
C ASN A 50 8.28 -7.86 -3.50
N ILE A 51 7.08 -8.20 -3.02
CA ILE A 51 6.95 -8.93 -1.76
C ILE A 51 7.64 -10.29 -1.85
N LYS A 52 7.47 -11.02 -2.97
CA LYS A 52 8.19 -12.29 -3.19
C LYS A 52 9.71 -12.16 -3.18
N LYS A 53 10.25 -11.03 -3.66
CA LYS A 53 11.70 -10.76 -3.64
C LYS A 53 12.20 -10.39 -2.24
N GLU A 54 11.38 -9.73 -1.44
CA GLU A 54 11.78 -9.24 -0.11
C GLU A 54 11.63 -10.30 0.99
N VAL A 55 10.77 -11.31 0.76
CA VAL A 55 10.49 -12.40 1.71
C VAL A 55 11.32 -13.65 1.38
N ASP A 56 12.53 -13.48 0.84
CA ASP A 56 13.40 -14.62 0.53
C ASP A 56 13.79 -15.36 1.82
N LEU A 57 13.13 -16.49 2.09
CA LEU A 57 13.18 -17.22 3.36
C LEU A 57 14.59 -17.79 3.64
N GLU A 58 15.39 -17.99 2.60
CA GLU A 58 16.74 -18.56 2.69
C GLU A 58 17.80 -17.58 3.22
N ASN A 59 17.54 -16.27 3.17
CA ASN A 59 18.48 -15.22 3.58
C ASN A 59 18.07 -14.52 4.89
N MET A 60 17.12 -15.08 5.66
CA MET A 60 16.65 -14.46 6.89
C MET A 60 17.66 -14.68 8.04
N PRO A 61 18.06 -13.62 8.77
CA PRO A 61 18.97 -13.76 9.90
C PRO A 61 18.37 -14.64 11.02
N ASP A 62 19.17 -15.59 11.50
CA ASP A 62 18.79 -16.47 12.60
C ASP A 62 18.32 -15.67 13.83
N GLY A 63 17.07 -15.89 14.23
CA GLY A 63 16.47 -15.25 15.41
C GLY A 63 15.42 -14.17 15.12
N MET A 64 15.17 -13.80 13.85
CA MET A 64 14.06 -12.91 13.52
C MET A 64 12.76 -13.69 13.30
N ASN A 65 11.65 -13.25 13.90
CA ASN A 65 10.36 -13.88 13.71
C ASN A 65 9.88 -13.65 12.27
N ALA A 66 9.95 -14.70 11.43
CA ALA A 66 9.63 -14.65 10.00
C ALA A 66 8.26 -14.00 9.70
N LYS A 67 7.29 -14.18 10.60
CA LYS A 67 5.97 -13.54 10.52
C LYS A 67 6.05 -12.01 10.50
N LYS A 68 6.85 -11.45 11.41
CA LYS A 68 7.00 -10.00 11.57
C LYS A 68 7.77 -9.38 10.40
N VAL A 69 8.70 -10.13 9.81
CA VAL A 69 9.42 -9.73 8.60
C VAL A 69 8.45 -9.63 7.43
N LEU A 70 7.62 -10.65 7.24
CA LEU A 70 6.62 -10.66 6.19
C LEU A 70 5.57 -9.56 6.36
N GLU A 71 5.02 -9.37 7.56
CA GLU A 71 4.08 -8.26 7.82
C GLU A 71 4.69 -6.90 7.48
N ARG A 72 5.97 -6.70 7.87
CA ARG A 72 6.71 -5.48 7.54
C ARG A 72 6.93 -5.32 6.04
N ALA A 73 7.27 -6.39 5.33
CA ALA A 73 7.45 -6.36 3.88
C ALA A 73 6.15 -5.98 3.17
N VAL A 74 5.02 -6.60 3.55
CA VAL A 74 3.69 -6.26 3.02
C VAL A 74 3.33 -4.81 3.32
N PHE A 75 3.52 -4.36 4.57
CA PHE A 75 3.21 -2.98 4.95
C PHE A 75 4.08 -1.95 4.21
N LYS A 76 5.37 -2.24 4.08
CA LYS A 76 6.33 -1.41 3.34
C LYS A 76 5.96 -1.30 1.87
N GLU A 77 5.58 -2.41 1.24
CA GLU A 77 5.21 -2.42 -0.17
C GLU A 77 3.86 -1.72 -0.41
N LEU A 78 2.88 -1.90 0.48
CA LEU A 78 1.62 -1.13 0.43
C LEU A 78 1.86 0.37 0.62
N THR A 79 2.74 0.74 1.55
CA THR A 79 3.14 2.13 1.74
C THR A 79 3.82 2.67 0.49
N ARG A 80 4.69 1.86 -0.14
CA ARG A 80 5.37 2.20 -1.38
C ARG A 80 4.39 2.45 -2.53
N LEU A 81 3.34 1.63 -2.66
CA LEU A 81 2.29 1.85 -3.66
C LEU A 81 1.54 3.16 -3.44
N LEU A 82 1.24 3.51 -2.18
CA LEU A 82 0.53 4.75 -1.85
C LEU A 82 1.44 5.98 -1.97
N SER A 83 2.73 5.84 -1.62
CA SER A 83 3.72 6.92 -1.72
C SER A 83 4.22 7.12 -3.15
N ALA A 84 4.15 6.10 -4.01
CA ALA A 84 4.55 6.17 -5.42
C ALA A 84 3.51 6.90 -6.30
N SER A 85 2.90 7.96 -5.77
CA SER A 85 2.33 9.01 -6.59
C SER A 85 3.48 9.77 -7.25
N GLY A 86 4.02 9.20 -8.33
CA GLY A 86 4.90 9.83 -9.31
C GLY A 86 6.35 10.08 -8.88
N GLU A 87 7.30 9.57 -9.67
CA GLU A 87 8.62 10.19 -9.86
C GLU A 87 8.41 11.64 -10.33
N GLY A 88 8.24 12.56 -9.39
CA GLY A 88 7.90 13.96 -9.64
C GLY A 88 6.94 14.60 -8.62
N ALA A 89 6.25 13.82 -7.79
CA ALA A 89 5.32 14.34 -6.77
C ALA A 89 5.63 13.88 -5.34
N ALA A 90 6.88 13.53 -5.05
CA ALA A 90 7.49 13.84 -3.74
C ALA A 90 7.76 15.35 -3.60
N SER A 91 6.91 16.19 -4.19
CA SER A 91 6.90 17.62 -3.91
C SER A 91 6.32 17.75 -2.51
N ALA A 92 7.14 18.21 -1.57
CA ALA A 92 6.72 18.55 -0.22
C ALA A 92 5.32 19.17 -0.24
N SER A 93 4.42 18.69 0.63
CA SER A 93 3.06 19.23 0.74
C SER A 93 3.10 20.74 0.66
N TYR A 94 2.37 21.33 -0.30
CA TYR A 94 2.40 22.76 -0.54
C TYR A 94 2.04 23.50 0.77
N ALA A 95 3.01 24.24 1.30
CA ALA A 95 2.85 25.02 2.51
C ALA A 95 2.53 26.47 2.14
N PRO A 96 1.36 27.02 2.55
CA PRO A 96 1.00 28.39 2.25
C PRO A 96 1.97 29.38 2.92
N LYS A 97 2.41 30.40 2.18
CA LYS A 97 3.30 31.45 2.69
C LYS A 97 2.46 32.53 3.40
N LYS A 98 2.76 32.78 4.68
CA LYS A 98 2.11 33.87 5.45
C LYS A 98 2.46 35.24 4.86
N GLY A 99 1.50 36.16 4.86
CA GLY A 99 1.69 37.53 4.37
C GLY A 99 1.75 37.67 2.85
N LYS A 100 1.49 36.60 2.09
CA LYS A 100 1.38 36.60 0.62
C LYS A 100 0.08 35.93 0.18
N PRO A 101 -0.53 36.33 -0.94
CA PRO A 101 -1.67 35.61 -1.50
C PRO A 101 -1.24 34.22 -1.97
N ASN A 102 -1.96 33.18 -1.51
CA ASN A 102 -1.74 31.79 -1.92
C ASN A 102 -2.93 31.36 -2.77
N VAL A 103 -2.73 31.22 -4.08
CA VAL A 103 -3.78 30.81 -5.03
C VAL A 103 -3.61 29.33 -5.34
N VAL A 104 -4.64 28.53 -5.04
CA VAL A 104 -4.67 27.08 -5.26
C VAL A 104 -5.80 26.73 -6.22
N MET A 105 -5.48 26.02 -7.32
CA MET A 105 -6.46 25.58 -8.31
C MET A 105 -6.79 24.10 -8.13
N PHE A 106 -8.08 23.78 -7.97
CA PHE A 106 -8.55 22.39 -7.86
C PHE A 106 -8.91 21.85 -9.24
N VAL A 107 -8.18 20.85 -9.72
CA VAL A 107 -8.40 20.18 -11.02
C VAL A 107 -8.63 18.68 -10.84
N GLY A 108 -9.30 18.05 -11.81
CA GLY A 108 -9.63 16.62 -11.75
C GLY A 108 -10.87 16.26 -12.57
N LEU A 109 -11.18 14.97 -12.64
CA LEU A 109 -12.30 14.42 -13.41
C LEU A 109 -13.67 14.96 -12.94
N GLN A 110 -14.68 14.90 -13.83
CA GLN A 110 -16.06 15.24 -13.46
C GLN A 110 -16.54 14.30 -12.35
N GLY A 111 -17.19 14.85 -11.32
CA GLY A 111 -17.64 14.07 -10.17
C GLY A 111 -16.56 13.73 -9.13
N ALA A 112 -15.28 14.10 -9.34
CA ALA A 112 -14.19 13.85 -8.39
C ALA A 112 -14.26 14.67 -7.07
N GLY A 113 -15.36 15.41 -6.84
CA GLY A 113 -15.57 16.15 -5.59
C GLY A 113 -14.84 17.50 -5.49
N LYS A 114 -14.35 18.10 -6.59
CA LYS A 114 -13.60 19.37 -6.60
C LYS A 114 -14.27 20.49 -5.77
N THR A 115 -15.56 20.74 -5.98
CA THR A 115 -16.32 21.79 -5.27
C THR A 115 -16.41 21.50 -3.78
N THR A 116 -16.66 20.24 -3.40
CA THR A 116 -16.71 19.79 -2.00
C THR A 116 -15.34 19.90 -1.33
N THR A 117 -14.27 19.57 -2.05
CA THR A 117 -12.90 19.69 -1.53
C THR A 117 -12.50 21.15 -1.36
N CYS A 118 -12.89 22.03 -2.29
CA CYS A 118 -12.68 23.48 -2.16
C CYS A 118 -13.35 24.03 -0.88
N ALA A 119 -14.59 23.62 -0.60
CA ALA A 119 -15.30 24.02 0.61
C ALA A 119 -14.68 23.45 1.90
N LYS A 120 -14.06 22.26 1.86
CA LYS A 120 -13.32 21.69 3.00
C LYS A 120 -11.94 22.33 3.22
N PHE A 121 -11.38 22.94 2.18
CA PHE A 121 -10.05 23.57 2.21
C PHE A 121 -10.11 25.02 2.71
N ALA A 122 -11.22 25.73 2.45
CA ALA A 122 -11.51 27.06 2.98
C ALA A 122 -11.76 27.02 4.49
#